data_AF-A0A960Q3S0-F1
#
_entry.id   AF-A0A960Q3S0-F1
#
_cell.length_a   1.000
_cell.length_b   1.000
_cell.length_c   1.000
_cell.angle_alpha   90.00
_cell.angle_beta   90.00
_cell.angle_gamma   90.00
#
_symmetry.space_group_name_H-M   'P 1'
#
loop_
_entity.id
_entity.type
_entity.pdbx_description
1 polymer ?
#
loop_
_entity_poly.entity_id
_entity_poly.type
_entity_poly.pdbx_seq_one_letter_code
_entity_poly.pdbx_strand_id
1 'polypeptide(L)'
;MELHYSNFVPFVLIPFIGWGVRHHLIRVGEWLPLKKSTFAVGISAYFLTEVARSFYRPYIYANRINDYHIADTLGNSFGTVTAIFMLLTMIRSDHMKPHQIILMTFIGLIGYEVLSASESHRIDVWDLGATVVFTLLSTALYYGILVPKANRHIQKADEVPQTFL
;
A
#
# COMPACT_ATOMS: atom_id res chain seq x y z
N MET A 1 -16.99 -14.47 -40.20
CA MET A 1 -18.02 -13.44 -40.00
C MET A 1 -17.85 -12.96 -38.57
N GLU A 2 -17.12 -11.86 -38.42
CA GLU A 2 -16.87 -11.19 -37.14
C GLU A 2 -18.15 -10.50 -36.66
N LEU A 3 -18.39 -10.48 -35.36
CA LEU A 3 -19.20 -9.45 -34.72
C LEU A 3 -18.48 -8.93 -33.48
N HIS A 4 -17.94 -7.72 -33.68
CA HIS A 4 -17.59 -6.69 -32.72
C HIS A 4 -18.56 -6.61 -31.53
N TYR A 5 -18.01 -6.53 -30.32
CA TYR A 5 -18.60 -5.74 -29.23
C TYR A 5 -17.52 -4.82 -28.66
N SER A 6 -17.51 -3.61 -29.21
CA SER A 6 -16.92 -2.43 -28.60
C SER A 6 -17.82 -1.93 -27.46
N ASN A 7 -17.20 -1.25 -26.49
CA ASN A 7 -17.77 -0.38 -25.46
C ASN A 7 -18.03 -1.06 -24.11
N PHE A 8 -16.99 -1.13 -23.28
CA PHE A 8 -17.12 -1.16 -21.83
C PHE A 8 -16.08 -0.22 -21.18
N VAL A 9 -16.58 0.96 -20.80
CA VAL A 9 -16.07 1.92 -19.80
C VAL A 9 -14.67 2.55 -20.04
N PRO A 10 -14.60 3.79 -20.57
CA PRO A 10 -13.45 4.67 -20.43
C PRO A 10 -13.50 5.42 -19.07
N PHE A 11 -12.35 5.90 -18.57
CA PHE A 11 -12.19 6.83 -17.41
C PHE A 11 -11.80 6.29 -16.02
N VAL A 12 -10.76 5.44 -15.89
CA VAL A 12 -9.86 5.50 -14.71
C VAL A 12 -8.37 5.61 -15.10
N LEU A 13 -8.09 5.89 -16.39
CA LEU A 13 -6.73 6.06 -16.92
C LEU A 13 -6.60 7.41 -17.62
N ILE A 14 -6.19 8.45 -16.90
CA ILE A 14 -5.50 9.65 -17.43
C ILE A 14 -4.57 10.14 -16.29
N PRO A 15 -3.32 10.58 -16.51
CA PRO A 15 -2.16 9.76 -16.90
C PRO A 15 -0.90 10.15 -16.09
N PHE A 16 -0.15 9.22 -15.49
CA PHE A 16 1.24 9.53 -15.11
C PHE A 16 2.18 9.31 -16.31
N ILE A 17 1.88 9.99 -17.41
CA ILE A 17 2.83 10.24 -18.49
C ILE A 17 3.61 11.48 -18.06
N GLY A 18 4.90 11.31 -17.75
CA GLY A 18 5.85 12.42 -17.77
C GLY A 18 6.38 12.95 -16.44
N TRP A 19 6.47 12.17 -15.36
CA TRP A 19 7.43 12.53 -14.31
C TRP A 19 8.79 11.94 -14.64
N GLY A 20 9.60 12.73 -15.33
CA GLY A 20 11.03 12.49 -15.50
C GLY A 20 11.74 12.49 -14.15
N VAL A 21 11.66 11.38 -13.43
CA VAL A 21 12.52 11.11 -12.29
C VAL A 21 13.74 10.40 -12.87
N ARG A 22 14.83 11.16 -12.98
CA ARG A 22 16.18 10.69 -13.23
C ARG A 22 16.39 9.35 -12.51
N HIS A 23 16.57 8.27 -13.26
CA HIS A 23 16.86 6.96 -12.70
C HIS A 23 18.27 6.98 -12.10
N HIS A 24 18.40 7.46 -10.87
CA HIS A 24 19.51 7.05 -10.04
C HIS A 24 19.26 5.61 -9.65
N LEU A 25 20.02 4.71 -10.28
CA LEU A 25 20.19 3.33 -9.88
C LEU A 25 20.66 3.35 -8.42
N ILE A 26 19.74 3.14 -7.50
CA ILE A 26 20.04 3.04 -6.08
C ILE A 26 20.88 1.76 -5.89
N ARG A 27 22.08 1.87 -5.32
CA ARG A 27 23.03 0.75 -5.20
C ARG A 27 22.60 -0.24 -4.11
N VAL A 28 23.05 -1.49 -4.22
CA VAL A 28 22.73 -2.63 -3.31
C VAL A 28 22.88 -2.32 -1.80
N GLY A 29 23.74 -1.38 -1.40
CA GLY A 29 23.91 -0.94 0.01
C GLY A 29 22.92 0.14 0.50
N GLU A 30 22.26 0.85 -0.42
CA GLU A 30 21.40 2.01 -0.15
C GLU A 30 19.95 1.60 0.24
N TRP A 31 19.65 0.30 0.21
CA TRP A 31 18.30 -0.24 0.35
C TRP A 31 17.88 -0.64 1.76
N LEU A 32 18.85 -0.89 2.64
CA LEU A 32 18.57 -1.35 4.00
C LEU A 32 17.71 -0.38 4.82
N PRO A 33 17.95 0.96 4.82
CA PRO A 33 17.13 1.87 5.63
C PRO A 33 15.68 1.95 5.12
N LEU A 34 15.48 1.90 3.81
CA LEU A 34 14.14 1.89 3.22
C LEU A 34 13.41 0.57 3.53
N LYS A 35 14.10 -0.57 3.38
CA LYS A 35 13.53 -1.90 3.70
C LYS A 35 13.16 -2.04 5.18
N LYS A 36 14.00 -1.52 6.08
CA LYS A 36 13.68 -1.46 7.52
C LYS A 36 12.46 -0.59 7.78
N SER A 37 12.36 0.56 7.10
CA SER A 37 11.23 1.47 7.28
C SER A 37 9.92 0.91 6.74
N THR A 38 9.94 0.29 5.56
CA THR A 38 8.74 -0.37 4.99
C THR A 38 8.31 -1.54 5.86
N PHE A 39 9.26 -2.35 6.34
CA PHE A 39 8.94 -3.45 7.26
C PHE A 39 8.31 -2.95 8.55
N ALA A 40 8.89 -1.91 9.16
CA ALA A 40 8.38 -1.32 10.39
C ALA A 40 6.94 -0.78 10.22
N VAL A 41 6.63 -0.12 9.11
CA VAL A 41 5.27 0.35 8.81
C VAL A 41 4.32 -0.84 8.63
N GLY A 42 4.71 -1.84 7.83
CA GLY A 42 3.89 -3.02 7.58
C GLY A 42 3.54 -3.80 8.86
N ILE A 43 4.55 -4.10 9.69
CA ILE A 43 4.33 -4.84 10.94
C ILE A 43 3.53 -4.02 11.96
N SER A 44 3.72 -2.70 12.01
CA SER A 44 2.95 -1.83 12.90
C SER A 44 1.47 -1.80 12.49
N ALA A 45 1.19 -1.70 11.19
CA ALA A 45 -0.18 -1.73 10.67
C ALA A 45 -0.84 -3.09 10.94
N TYR A 46 -0.09 -4.19 10.85
CA TYR A 46 -0.61 -5.51 11.19
C TYR A 46 -1.06 -5.58 12.65
N PHE A 47 -0.18 -5.20 13.59
CA PHE A 47 -0.54 -5.19 15.01
C PHE A 47 -1.69 -4.24 15.32
N LEU A 48 -1.73 -3.08 14.66
CA LEU A 48 -2.85 -2.15 14.81
C LEU A 48 -4.17 -2.75 14.31
N THR A 49 -4.14 -3.51 13.21
CA THR A 49 -5.31 -4.25 12.69
C THR A 49 -5.82 -5.25 13.73
N GLU A 50 -4.92 -6.07 14.28
CA GLU A 50 -5.28 -7.11 15.23
C GLU A 50 -5.76 -6.54 16.56
N VAL A 51 -5.08 -5.52 17.10
CA VAL A 51 -5.52 -4.81 18.31
C VAL A 51 -6.89 -4.16 18.08
N ALA A 52 -7.10 -3.49 16.94
CA ALA A 52 -8.38 -2.87 16.65
C ALA A 52 -9.50 -3.91 16.50
N ARG A 53 -9.23 -5.08 15.90
CA ARG A 53 -10.19 -6.18 15.80
C ARG A 53 -10.51 -6.80 17.16
N SER A 54 -9.53 -6.94 18.04
CA SER A 54 -9.73 -7.57 19.35
C SER A 54 -10.36 -6.65 20.39
N PHE A 55 -10.13 -5.33 20.31
CA PHE A 55 -10.55 -4.39 21.35
C PHE A 55 -11.49 -3.30 20.83
N TYR A 56 -11.11 -2.60 19.75
CA TYR A 56 -11.89 -1.47 19.25
C TYR A 56 -13.23 -1.91 18.67
N ARG A 57 -13.24 -2.87 17.74
CA ARG A 57 -14.47 -3.37 17.10
C ARG A 57 -15.49 -3.92 18.12
N PRO A 58 -15.11 -4.82 19.06
CA PRO A 58 -16.03 -5.27 20.11
C PRO A 58 -16.55 -4.13 20.99
N TYR A 59 -15.70 -3.16 21.32
CA TYR A 59 -16.11 -1.99 22.11
C TYR A 59 -17.17 -1.15 21.37
N ILE A 60 -16.95 -0.85 20.08
CA ILE A 60 -17.91 -0.10 19.26
C ILE A 60 -19.26 -0.82 19.20
N TYR A 61 -19.24 -2.12 18.91
CA TYR A 61 -20.48 -2.91 18.81
C TYR A 61 -21.20 -3.06 20.15
N ALA A 62 -20.46 -3.30 21.24
CA ALA A 62 -21.04 -3.45 22.58
C ALA A 62 -21.72 -2.17 23.08
N ASN A 63 -21.15 -1.01 22.74
CA ASN A 63 -21.68 0.30 23.14
C ASN A 63 -22.61 0.93 22.09
N ARG A 64 -22.88 0.24 20.98
CA ARG A 64 -23.69 0.73 19.84
C ARG A 64 -23.26 2.12 19.35
N ILE A 65 -21.95 2.35 19.35
CA ILE A 65 -21.37 3.61 18.87
C ILE A 65 -21.43 3.61 17.35
N ASN A 66 -21.93 4.70 16.76
CA ASN A 66 -21.82 4.91 15.32
C ASN A 66 -20.44 5.51 15.01
N ASP A 67 -19.53 4.66 14.52
CA ASP A 67 -18.18 5.04 14.11
C ASP A 67 -18.03 5.17 12.59
N TYR A 68 -19.14 5.29 11.86
CA TYR A 68 -19.17 5.41 10.41
C TYR A 68 -18.49 4.24 9.67
N HIS A 69 -18.64 3.01 10.18
CA HIS A 69 -18.13 1.76 9.60
C HIS A 69 -16.60 1.60 9.68
N ILE A 70 -15.91 2.37 10.54
CA ILE A 70 -14.47 2.19 10.76
C ILE A 70 -14.20 0.79 11.34
N ALA A 71 -15.00 0.36 12.32
CA ALA A 71 -14.89 -0.95 12.93
C ALA A 71 -15.09 -2.07 11.92
N ASP A 72 -16.03 -1.92 10.97
CA ASP A 72 -16.31 -2.92 9.93
C ASP A 72 -15.13 -3.05 8.97
N THR A 73 -14.53 -1.92 8.59
CA THR A 73 -13.49 -1.84 7.57
C THR A 73 -12.05 -1.98 8.06
N LEU A 74 -11.83 -2.32 9.33
CA LEU A 74 -10.48 -2.45 9.91
C LEU A 74 -9.57 -3.39 9.10
N GLY A 75 -10.15 -4.46 8.56
CA GLY A 75 -9.43 -5.43 7.72
C GLY A 75 -8.87 -4.78 6.45
N ASN A 76 -9.68 -4.00 5.75
CA ASN A 76 -9.28 -3.34 4.51
C ASN A 76 -8.62 -1.98 4.72
N SER A 77 -8.70 -1.45 5.94
CA SER A 77 -7.99 -0.24 6.32
C SER A 77 -6.51 -0.55 6.55
N PHE A 78 -6.17 -0.98 7.77
CA PHE A 78 -4.78 -1.25 8.15
C PHE A 78 -4.24 -2.54 7.54
N GLY A 79 -5.10 -3.49 7.13
CA GLY A 79 -4.66 -4.66 6.38
C GLY A 79 -4.17 -4.32 4.96
N THR A 80 -4.75 -3.33 4.27
CA THR A 80 -4.20 -2.84 2.98
C THR A 80 -2.82 -2.23 3.16
N VAL A 81 -2.62 -1.40 4.20
CA VAL A 81 -1.30 -0.85 4.55
C VAL A 81 -0.32 -1.99 4.83
N THR A 82 -0.73 -2.98 5.62
CA THR A 82 0.07 -4.16 5.93
C THR A 82 0.49 -4.88 4.66
N ALA A 83 -0.45 -5.23 3.79
CA ALA A 83 -0.19 -5.97 2.56
C ALA A 83 0.79 -5.23 1.66
N ILE A 84 0.55 -3.94 1.39
CA ILE A 84 1.42 -3.12 0.54
C ILE A 84 2.84 -3.05 1.11
N PHE A 85 2.99 -2.70 2.39
CA PHE A 85 4.32 -2.49 2.97
C PHE A 85 5.09 -3.78 3.22
N MET A 86 4.40 -4.88 3.51
CA MET A 86 5.03 -6.20 3.58
C MET A 86 5.50 -6.67 2.20
N LEU A 87 4.68 -6.52 1.16
CA LEU A 87 5.07 -6.87 -0.21
C LEU A 87 6.19 -5.98 -0.73
N LEU A 88 6.18 -4.67 -0.47
CA LEU A 88 7.30 -3.78 -0.79
C LEU A 88 8.60 -4.15 -0.06
N THR A 89 8.49 -4.78 1.10
CA THR A 89 9.64 -5.27 1.87
C THR A 89 10.18 -6.59 1.31
N MET A 90 9.28 -7.51 0.91
CA MET A 90 9.62 -8.85 0.45
C MET A 90 10.01 -8.88 -1.03
N ILE A 91 9.22 -8.23 -1.87
CA ILE A 91 9.34 -8.20 -3.32
C ILE A 91 10.12 -6.95 -3.68
N ARG A 92 11.42 -7.11 -3.88
CA ARG A 92 12.22 -6.07 -4.49
C ARG A 92 13.15 -6.70 -5.51
N SER A 93 12.80 -6.51 -6.77
CA SER A 93 13.51 -7.03 -7.93
C SER A 93 13.72 -5.86 -8.90
N ASP A 94 14.83 -5.90 -9.64
CA ASP A 94 15.10 -4.94 -10.72
C ASP A 94 13.98 -4.93 -11.78
N HIS A 95 13.18 -5.99 -11.84
CA HIS A 95 12.06 -6.14 -12.77
C HIS A 95 10.73 -5.57 -12.28
N MET A 96 10.56 -5.33 -10.97
CA MET A 96 9.30 -4.82 -10.41
C MET A 96 9.51 -3.51 -9.67
N LYS A 97 8.96 -2.44 -10.23
CA LYS A 97 8.97 -1.11 -9.62
C LYS A 97 7.96 -1.05 -8.48
N PRO A 98 8.22 -0.25 -7.42
CA PRO A 98 7.33 -0.15 -6.26
C PRO A 98 5.86 0.18 -6.59
N HIS A 99 5.61 1.07 -7.56
CA HIS A 99 4.24 1.39 -7.98
C HIS A 99 3.50 0.20 -8.60
N GLN A 100 4.21 -0.72 -9.25
CA GLN A 100 3.60 -1.93 -9.81
C GLN A 100 3.18 -2.87 -8.67
N ILE A 101 4.00 -3.00 -7.62
CA ILE A 101 3.66 -3.78 -6.43
C ILE A 101 2.43 -3.19 -5.75
N ILE A 102 2.38 -1.86 -5.55
CA ILE A 102 1.23 -1.17 -4.96
C ILE A 102 -0.03 -1.40 -5.81
N LEU A 103 0.06 -1.21 -7.13
CA LEU A 103 -1.09 -1.38 -8.03
C LEU A 103 -1.58 -2.82 -8.08
N MET A 104 -0.68 -3.81 -8.17
CA MET A 104 -1.04 -5.22 -8.15
C MET A 104 -1.66 -5.63 -6.81
N THR A 105 -1.15 -5.10 -5.70
CA THR A 105 -1.74 -5.33 -4.38
C THR A 105 -3.14 -4.74 -4.30
N PHE A 106 -3.32 -3.50 -4.78
CA PHE A 106 -4.63 -2.85 -4.84
C PHE A 106 -5.63 -3.66 -5.68
N ILE A 107 -5.26 -4.05 -6.90
CA ILE A 107 -6.11 -4.87 -7.78
C ILE A 107 -6.41 -6.21 -7.12
N GLY A 108 -5.41 -6.84 -6.48
CA GLY A 108 -5.59 -8.11 -5.77
C GLY A 108 -6.57 -8.01 -4.60
N LEU A 109 -6.52 -6.93 -3.82
CA LEU A 109 -7.44 -6.69 -2.70
C LEU A 109 -8.86 -6.38 -3.18
N ILE A 110 -9.02 -5.54 -4.21
CA ILE A 110 -10.33 -5.31 -4.84
C ILE A 110 -10.90 -6.62 -5.40
N GLY A 111 -10.05 -7.42 -6.06
CA GLY A 111 -10.43 -8.74 -6.57
C GLY A 111 -10.84 -9.70 -5.46
N TYR A 112 -10.12 -9.71 -4.34
CA TYR A 112 -10.48 -10.51 -3.16
C TYR A 112 -11.86 -10.14 -2.61
N GLU A 113 -12.17 -8.85 -2.50
CA GLU A 113 -13.50 -8.39 -2.06
C GLU A 113 -14.61 -8.80 -3.04
N VAL A 114 -14.37 -8.64 -4.34
CA VAL A 114 -15.36 -9.04 -5.36
C VAL A 114 -15.57 -10.56 -5.38
N LEU A 115 -14.50 -11.34 -5.21
CA LEU A 115 -14.59 -12.80 -5.20
C LEU A 115 -15.22 -13.33 -3.90
N SER A 116 -14.87 -12.77 -2.75
CA SER A 116 -15.48 -13.15 -1.46
C SER A 116 -16.96 -12.73 -1.38
N ALA A 117 -17.34 -11.64 -2.02
CA ALA A 117 -18.73 -11.25 -2.21
C ALA A 117 -19.54 -12.28 -3.03
N SER A 118 -18.90 -13.04 -3.92
CA SER A 118 -19.55 -14.12 -4.67
C SER A 118 -20.00 -15.27 -3.76
N GLU A 119 -19.33 -15.49 -2.63
CA GLU A 119 -19.71 -16.51 -1.63
C GLU A 119 -20.75 -15.97 -0.65
N SER A 120 -20.60 -14.72 -0.19
CA SER A 120 -21.48 -14.09 0.81
C SER A 120 -22.70 -13.36 0.23
N HIS A 121 -22.84 -13.32 -1.10
CA HIS A 121 -23.90 -12.65 -1.88
C HIS A 121 -23.96 -11.11 -1.76
N ARG A 122 -22.97 -10.44 -1.15
CA ARG A 122 -22.94 -8.97 -1.04
C ARG A 122 -21.52 -8.43 -1.11
N ILE A 123 -21.31 -7.45 -1.98
CA ILE A 123 -20.09 -6.64 -2.00
C ILE A 123 -20.18 -5.61 -0.87
N ASP A 124 -19.19 -5.59 0.02
CA ASP A 124 -19.08 -4.53 1.01
C ASP A 124 -18.41 -3.29 0.40
N VAL A 125 -19.24 -2.29 0.10
CA VAL A 125 -18.79 -1.02 -0.50
C VAL A 125 -17.89 -0.22 0.43
N TRP A 126 -18.00 -0.41 1.75
CA TRP A 126 -17.16 0.27 2.72
C TRP A 126 -15.75 -0.32 2.71
N ASP A 127 -15.63 -1.63 2.59
CA ASP A 127 -14.35 -2.33 2.48
C ASP A 127 -13.61 -2.03 1.17
N LEU A 128 -14.35 -1.84 0.06
CA LEU A 128 -13.79 -1.31 -1.18
C LEU A 128 -13.30 0.14 -1.01
N GLY A 129 -14.11 0.99 -0.37
CA GLY A 129 -13.77 2.38 -0.08
C GLY A 129 -12.51 2.49 0.78
N ALA A 130 -12.42 1.68 1.84
CA ALA A 130 -11.26 1.60 2.71
C ALA A 130 -10.00 1.18 1.92
N THR A 131 -10.12 0.16 1.07
CA THR A 131 -9.00 -0.29 0.23
C THR A 131 -8.46 0.84 -0.67
N VAL A 132 -9.35 1.63 -1.30
CA VAL A 132 -8.96 2.80 -2.12
C VAL A 132 -8.24 3.84 -1.26
N VAL A 133 -8.86 4.27 -0.16
CA VAL A 133 -8.31 5.32 0.73
C VAL A 133 -6.95 4.92 1.29
N PHE A 134 -6.83 3.69 1.80
CA PHE A 134 -5.60 3.21 2.42
C PHE A 134 -4.50 2.84 1.41
N THR A 135 -4.86 2.55 0.15
CA THR A 135 -3.88 2.46 -0.95
C THR A 135 -3.30 3.84 -1.29
N LEU A 136 -4.15 4.88 -1.37
CA LEU A 136 -3.69 6.26 -1.58
C LEU A 136 -2.82 6.73 -0.42
N LEU A 137 -3.23 6.46 0.82
CA LEU A 137 -2.43 6.73 2.01
C LEU A 137 -1.07 6.01 1.95
N SER A 138 -1.05 4.72 1.61
CA SER A 138 0.19 3.95 1.52
C SER A 138 1.12 4.50 0.44
N THR A 139 0.56 4.92 -0.70
CA THR A 139 1.31 5.57 -1.78
C THR A 139 1.91 6.89 -1.31
N ALA A 140 1.14 7.73 -0.63
CA ALA A 140 1.59 8.99 -0.07
C ALA A 140 2.68 8.79 1.00
N LEU A 141 2.52 7.82 1.90
CA LEU A 141 3.51 7.48 2.91
C LEU A 141 4.83 7.00 2.26
N TYR A 142 4.73 6.12 1.27
CA TYR A 142 5.90 5.56 0.61
C TYR A 142 6.69 6.63 -0.16
N TYR A 143 6.04 7.33 -1.10
CA TYR A 143 6.71 8.29 -1.98
C TYR A 143 6.94 9.65 -1.32
N GLY A 144 6.06 10.08 -0.41
CA GLY A 144 6.14 11.38 0.25
C GLY A 144 7.06 11.39 1.47
N ILE A 145 7.20 10.26 2.18
CA ILE A 145 7.94 10.21 3.44
C ILE A 145 9.11 9.24 3.38
N LEU A 146 8.87 7.97 3.06
CA LEU A 146 9.89 6.94 3.21
C LEU A 146 11.02 7.05 2.17
N VAL A 147 10.68 7.26 0.90
CA VAL A 147 11.68 7.44 -0.17
C VAL A 147 12.55 8.67 0.07
N PRO A 148 12.00 9.89 0.33
CA PRO A 148 12.83 11.06 0.64
C PRO A 148 13.67 10.89 1.91
N LYS A 149 13.13 10.24 2.95
CA LYS A 149 13.90 9.95 4.17
C LYS A 149 15.08 9.04 3.87
N ALA A 150 14.88 7.97 3.10
CA ALA A 150 15.96 7.06 2.71
C ALA A 150 17.05 7.79 1.90
N ASN A 151 16.65 8.62 0.93
CA ASN A 151 17.59 9.39 0.10
C ASN A 151 18.47 10.34 0.93
N ARG A 152 17.91 10.99 1.95
CA ARG A 152 18.68 11.85 2.88
C ARG A 152 19.69 11.07 3.72
N HIS A 153 19.35 9.84 4.12
CA HIS A 153 20.29 8.99 4.86
C HIS A 153 21.47 8.56 3.99
N ILE A 154 21.24 8.29 2.71
CA ILE A 154 22.27 7.91 1.74
C ILE A 154 23.22 9.09 1.51
N GLN A 155 22.68 10.28 1.21
CA GLN A 155 23.49 11.49 1.00
C GLN A 155 24.42 11.79 2.18
N LYS A 156 23.92 11.69 3.42
CA LYS A 156 24.74 11.88 4.62
C LYS A 156 25.83 10.82 4.80
N ALA A 157 25.61 9.60 4.33
CA ALA A 157 26.61 8.53 4.44
C ALA A 157 27.76 8.76 3.44
N ASP A 158 27.47 9.32 2.27
CA ASP A 158 28.46 9.64 1.24
C ASP A 158 29.32 10.87 1.58
N GLU A 159 28.79 11.78 2.43
CA GLU A 159 29.50 12.99 2.89
C GLU A 159 30.57 12.72 3.98
N VAL A 160 30.66 11.51 4.54
CA VAL A 160 31.65 11.18 5.58
C VAL A 160 33.05 11.06 4.94
N PRO A 161 34.03 11.93 5.28
CA PRO A 161 35.35 11.91 4.67
C PRO A 161 36.05 10.57 4.91
N GLN A 162 36.60 9.95 3.87
CA GLN A 162 37.42 8.73 3.97
C GLN A 162 38.82 8.98 4.56
N THR A 163 38.95 9.89 5.54
CA THR A 163 40.24 10.34 6.08
C THR A 163 40.90 9.35 7.06
N PHE A 164 40.62 8.05 6.93
CA PHE A 164 41.23 7.00 7.76
C PHE A 164 41.57 5.73 6.96
N LEU A 165 42.19 5.90 5.78
CA LEU A 165 42.94 4.84 5.10
C LEU A 165 44.32 5.35 4.71
#